data_AF-A0A929FU83-F1
#
_entry.id   AF-A0A929FU83-F1
#
_cell.length_a   1.000
_cell.length_b   1.000
_cell.length_c   1.000
_cell.angle_alpha   90.00
_cell.angle_beta   90.00
_cell.angle_gamma   90.00
#
_symmetry.space_group_name_H-M   'P 1'
#
loop_
_entity.id
_entity.type
_entity.pdbx_description
1 polymer ?
#
loop_
_entity_poly.entity_id
_entity_poly.type
_entity_poly.pdbx_seq_one_letter_code
_entity_poly.pdbx_strand_id
1 'polypeptide(L)'
;MKQNAKSWEISDDFWEFVKPHIPHRSRVEGLCYFRAPGGGRKPANLRMVLSAILYVLRTGMQWNALAKEKFGLSGSTAHRYFRFWLEAGFFEKIWELGVQRYDEIVGVRWSWQAADGATFKAPLAQEAVGPNPTDRAKAGSKRHLLVDERGIPLGIVITGANVHDSKGLPELLNAKVKLQPQNSGTKQNLCLDAAYVGSPTRDIMEKHGYTAHVRPRGEEAEDIKSRKGKKARRWIVEVVHSWFTRFRKLAVRYEKTVASCMALHHLAAALICFRKASAALNPSTS
;
A
#
# COMPACT_ATOMS: atom_id res chain seq x y z
N MET A 1 7.14 26.42 16.62
CA MET A 1 5.95 25.57 16.45
C MET A 1 6.15 24.71 15.21
N LYS A 2 6.31 23.39 15.32
CA LYS A 2 6.26 22.50 14.14
C LYS A 2 4.82 22.53 13.63
N GLN A 3 4.56 23.18 12.48
CA GLN A 3 3.27 23.03 11.82
C GLN A 3 3.11 21.54 11.48
N ASN A 4 2.05 20.91 11.99
CA ASN A 4 1.68 19.57 11.54
C ASN A 4 1.40 19.65 10.04
N ALA A 5 2.27 19.07 9.22
CA ALA A 5 2.11 19.04 7.78
C ALA A 5 0.72 18.48 7.45
N LYS A 6 -0.01 19.15 6.54
CA LYS A 6 -1.34 18.68 6.15
C LYS A 6 -1.21 17.26 5.59
N SER A 7 -2.26 16.46 5.72
CA SER A 7 -2.19 15.04 5.33
C SER A 7 -1.85 14.79 3.84
N TRP A 8 -1.91 15.83 3.01
CA TRP A 8 -1.60 15.87 1.58
C TRP A 8 -0.33 16.66 1.21
N GLU A 9 0.50 16.98 2.20
CA GLU A 9 1.81 17.62 2.03
C GLU A 9 2.92 16.67 2.48
N ILE A 10 4.08 16.80 1.85
CA ILE A 10 5.27 16.03 2.20
C ILE A 10 6.01 16.76 3.32
N SER A 11 6.15 16.10 4.47
CA SER A 11 7.04 16.57 5.52
C SER A 11 8.50 16.48 5.09
N ASP A 12 9.35 17.34 5.66
CA ASP A 12 10.80 17.30 5.43
C ASP A 12 11.38 15.93 5.78
N ASP A 13 10.98 15.34 6.91
CA ASP A 13 11.48 14.04 7.33
C ASP A 13 11.11 12.92 6.33
N PHE A 14 9.89 12.95 5.78
CA PHE A 14 9.51 11.96 4.77
C PHE A 14 10.26 12.20 3.46
N TRP A 15 10.51 13.46 3.10
CA TRP A 15 11.31 13.80 1.93
C TRP A 15 12.75 13.31 2.06
N GLU A 16 13.42 13.56 3.18
CA GLU A 16 14.81 13.10 3.38
C GLU A 16 14.89 11.57 3.46
N PHE A 17 13.84 10.90 3.95
CA PHE A 17 13.73 9.44 3.91
C PHE A 17 13.68 8.87 2.48
N VAL A 18 12.89 9.48 1.57
CA VAL A 18 12.70 8.94 0.21
C VAL A 18 13.70 9.45 -0.83
N LYS A 19 14.24 10.65 -0.65
CA LYS A 19 15.11 11.36 -1.60
C LYS A 19 16.30 10.50 -2.09
N PRO A 20 17.03 9.75 -1.24
CA PRO A 20 18.16 8.94 -1.69
C PRO A 20 17.78 7.78 -2.62
N HIS A 21 16.49 7.42 -2.67
CA HIS A 21 15.99 6.29 -3.44
C HIS A 21 15.27 6.69 -4.72
N ILE A 22 15.14 7.99 -5.00
CA ILE A 22 14.45 8.48 -6.19
C ILE A 22 15.25 8.09 -7.45
N PRO A 23 14.63 7.41 -8.43
CA PRO A 23 15.29 7.08 -9.68
C PRO A 23 15.70 8.34 -10.44
N HIS A 24 16.94 8.34 -10.92
CA HIS A 24 17.47 9.38 -11.79
C HIS A 24 17.53 8.88 -13.24
N ARG A 25 17.25 9.77 -14.18
CA ARG A 25 17.49 9.48 -15.60
C ARG A 25 18.97 9.67 -15.88
N SER A 26 19.68 8.58 -16.05
CA SER A 26 21.04 8.61 -16.58
C SER A 26 21.00 8.62 -18.11
N ARG A 27 21.94 9.35 -18.72
CA ARG A 27 22.23 9.19 -20.13
C ARG A 27 22.87 7.82 -20.32
N VAL A 28 22.52 7.13 -21.39
CA VAL A 28 23.17 5.88 -21.78
C VAL A 28 24.60 6.25 -22.20
N GLU A 29 25.55 5.56 -21.60
CA GLU A 29 26.97 5.75 -21.89
C GLU A 29 27.26 5.37 -23.35
N GLY A 30 28.16 6.11 -24.02
CA GLY A 30 28.51 5.87 -25.43
C GLY A 30 27.54 6.45 -26.47
N LEU A 31 26.41 7.03 -26.08
CA LEU A 31 25.53 7.75 -27.02
C LEU A 31 25.84 9.25 -27.06
N CYS A 32 25.97 9.79 -28.29
CA CYS A 32 26.10 11.22 -28.50
C CYS A 32 24.71 11.88 -28.52
N TYR A 33 24.44 12.76 -27.56
CA TYR A 33 23.14 13.42 -27.42
C TYR A 33 23.18 14.83 -28.01
N PHE A 34 22.54 15.02 -29.17
CA PHE A 34 22.31 16.35 -29.74
C PHE A 34 21.06 16.98 -29.13
N ARG A 35 21.17 18.19 -28.59
CA ARG A 35 19.99 18.97 -28.17
C ARG A 35 19.45 19.71 -29.39
N ALA A 36 18.17 19.49 -29.71
CA ALA A 36 17.49 20.31 -30.69
C ALA A 36 17.50 21.79 -30.24
N PRO A 37 17.69 22.77 -31.14
CA PRO A 37 17.55 24.19 -30.82
C PRO A 37 16.18 24.47 -30.20
N GLY A 38 16.13 25.18 -29.06
CA GLY A 38 14.89 25.40 -28.29
C GLY A 38 14.39 24.17 -27.52
N GLY A 39 15.06 23.03 -27.64
CA GLY A 39 14.77 21.79 -26.93
C GLY A 39 15.43 21.74 -25.55
N GLY A 40 14.67 21.27 -24.55
CA GLY A 40 15.20 20.95 -23.23
C GLY A 40 14.62 21.80 -22.10
N ARG A 41 13.37 21.49 -21.70
CA ARG A 41 12.84 22.01 -20.43
C ARG A 41 13.70 21.46 -19.29
N LYS A 42 14.11 22.32 -18.35
CA LYS A 42 14.81 21.90 -17.12
C LYS A 42 14.03 20.76 -16.44
N PRO A 43 14.71 19.72 -15.92
CA PRO A 43 14.04 18.67 -15.15
C PRO A 43 13.18 19.27 -14.04
N ALA A 44 12.03 18.65 -13.78
CA ALA A 44 11.17 19.11 -12.69
C ALA A 44 11.86 18.88 -11.34
N ASN A 45 11.57 19.75 -10.37
CA ASN A 45 12.00 19.55 -8.99
C ASN A 45 11.36 18.25 -8.46
N LEU A 46 12.19 17.27 -8.08
CA LEU A 46 11.73 15.93 -7.69
C LEU A 46 10.87 15.94 -6.42
N ARG A 47 11.11 16.87 -5.50
CA ARG A 47 10.24 17.06 -4.32
C ARG A 47 8.87 17.54 -4.73
N MET A 48 8.79 18.45 -5.68
CA MET A 48 7.50 18.92 -6.20
C MET A 48 6.77 17.86 -7.01
N VAL A 49 7.52 17.00 -7.74
CA VAL A 49 6.95 15.82 -8.41
C VAL A 49 6.31 14.88 -7.40
N LEU A 50 7.05 14.47 -6.35
CA LEU A 50 6.49 13.59 -5.32
C LEU A 50 5.32 14.27 -4.59
N SER A 51 5.41 15.58 -4.33
CA SER A 51 4.34 16.36 -3.68
C SER A 51 3.08 16.37 -4.54
N ALA A 52 3.20 16.53 -5.86
CA ALA A 52 2.09 16.45 -6.80
C ALA A 52 1.45 15.05 -6.82
N ILE A 53 2.27 13.99 -6.85
CA ILE A 53 1.80 12.60 -6.80
C ILE A 53 1.06 12.32 -5.48
N LEU A 54 1.61 12.73 -4.34
CA LEU A 54 0.96 12.61 -3.04
C LEU A 54 -0.36 13.38 -3.01
N TYR A 55 -0.40 14.57 -3.58
CA TYR A 55 -1.60 15.38 -3.63
C TYR A 55 -2.71 14.71 -4.44
N VAL A 56 -2.38 14.12 -5.59
CA VAL A 56 -3.31 13.29 -6.39
C VAL A 56 -3.78 12.09 -5.58
N LEU A 57 -2.86 11.35 -4.95
CA LEU A 57 -3.18 10.18 -4.13
C LEU A 57 -4.16 10.52 -2.98
N ARG A 58 -3.95 11.66 -2.32
CA ARG A 58 -4.75 12.08 -1.15
C ARG A 58 -6.10 12.68 -1.51
N THR A 59 -6.15 13.54 -2.54
CA THR A 59 -7.39 14.22 -2.95
C THR A 59 -8.25 13.37 -3.87
N GLY A 60 -7.66 12.39 -4.58
CA GLY A 60 -8.37 11.58 -5.58
C GLY A 60 -8.61 12.31 -6.89
N MET A 61 -8.07 13.52 -7.05
CA MET A 61 -8.27 14.31 -8.27
C MET A 61 -7.64 13.65 -9.50
N GLN A 62 -8.11 14.07 -10.68
CA GLN A 62 -7.51 13.67 -11.94
C GLN A 62 -6.12 14.30 -12.10
N TRP A 63 -5.20 13.60 -12.78
CA TRP A 63 -3.85 14.09 -13.04
C TRP A 63 -3.86 15.45 -13.74
N ASN A 64 -4.70 15.63 -14.76
CA ASN A 64 -4.78 16.88 -15.54
C ASN A 64 -5.42 18.05 -14.79
N ALA A 65 -6.12 17.80 -13.69
CA ALA A 65 -6.70 18.84 -12.84
C ALA A 65 -5.68 19.44 -11.85
N LEU A 66 -4.43 18.97 -11.87
CA LEU A 66 -3.38 19.43 -10.98
C LEU A 66 -2.97 20.87 -11.31
N ALA A 67 -3.13 21.76 -10.33
CA ALA A 67 -2.77 23.18 -10.46
C ALA A 67 -1.26 23.35 -10.67
N LYS A 68 -0.88 23.82 -11.85
CA LYS A 68 0.53 23.96 -12.24
C LYS A 68 1.24 25.01 -11.39
N GLU A 69 0.53 26.05 -10.99
CA GLU A 69 1.00 27.17 -10.19
C GLU A 69 1.44 26.68 -8.80
N LYS A 70 0.73 25.69 -8.24
CA LYS A 70 1.04 25.12 -6.92
C LYS A 70 2.31 24.25 -6.92
N PHE A 71 2.53 23.49 -7.99
CA PHE A 71 3.60 22.48 -8.03
C PHE A 71 4.77 22.83 -8.96
N GLY A 72 4.66 23.91 -9.74
CA GLY A 72 5.63 24.27 -10.78
C GLY A 72 5.69 23.30 -11.96
N LEU A 73 4.74 22.36 -12.06
CA LEU A 73 4.69 21.30 -13.06
C LEU A 73 3.25 20.95 -13.45
N SER A 74 3.05 20.50 -14.69
CA SER A 74 1.74 20.07 -15.17
C SER A 74 1.39 18.66 -14.69
N GLY A 75 0.10 18.34 -14.67
CA GLY A 75 -0.41 16.99 -14.44
C GLY A 75 0.27 15.91 -15.30
N SER A 76 0.44 16.17 -16.60
CA SER A 76 1.11 15.25 -17.52
C SER A 76 2.59 15.04 -17.16
N THR A 77 3.26 16.07 -16.63
CA THR A 77 4.63 15.94 -16.14
C THR A 77 4.68 15.09 -14.87
N ALA A 78 3.78 15.34 -13.90
CA ALA A 78 3.68 14.50 -12.69
C ALA A 78 3.46 13.03 -13.05
N HIS A 79 2.50 12.75 -13.93
CA HIS A 79 2.17 11.40 -14.36
C HIS A 79 3.33 10.73 -15.12
N ARG A 80 4.08 11.47 -15.96
CA ARG A 80 5.27 10.94 -16.64
C ARG A 80 6.36 10.51 -15.66
N TYR A 81 6.60 11.29 -14.60
CA TYR A 81 7.53 10.90 -13.54
C TYR A 81 6.99 9.73 -12.72
N PHE A 82 5.70 9.72 -12.38
CA PHE A 82 5.04 8.60 -11.71
C PHE A 82 5.26 7.28 -12.47
N ARG A 83 5.05 7.28 -13.79
CA ARG A 83 5.30 6.12 -14.66
C ARG A 83 6.76 5.68 -14.68
N PHE A 84 7.68 6.63 -14.85
CA PHE A 84 9.12 6.35 -14.80
C PHE A 84 9.55 5.75 -13.46
N TRP A 85 9.05 6.29 -12.34
CA TRP A 85 9.35 5.77 -11.01
C TRP A 85 8.72 4.41 -10.74
N LEU A 86 7.50 4.18 -11.25
CA LEU A 86 6.85 2.87 -11.23
C LEU A 86 7.69 1.82 -11.96
N GLU A 87 8.12 2.11 -13.19
CA GLU A 87 8.93 1.20 -14.00
C GLU A 87 10.30 0.91 -13.36
N ALA A 88 10.84 1.85 -12.60
CA ALA A 88 12.06 1.68 -11.82
C ALA A 88 11.86 1.01 -10.45
N GLY A 89 10.65 0.54 -10.10
CA GLY A 89 10.36 -0.13 -8.83
C GLY A 89 10.38 0.78 -7.59
N PHE A 90 10.36 2.10 -7.77
CA PHE A 90 10.55 3.06 -6.68
C PHE A 90 9.50 2.92 -5.56
N PHE A 91 8.22 2.78 -5.93
CA PHE A 91 7.14 2.79 -4.95
C PHE A 91 7.14 1.55 -4.05
N GLU A 92 7.40 0.38 -4.62
CA GLU A 92 7.57 -0.85 -3.86
C GLU A 92 8.76 -0.75 -2.91
N LYS A 93 9.91 -0.30 -3.42
CA LYS A 93 11.12 -0.10 -2.62
C LYS A 93 10.91 0.81 -1.42
N ILE A 94 10.26 1.98 -1.59
CA ILE A 94 10.02 2.88 -0.45
C ILE A 94 9.00 2.33 0.55
N TRP A 95 8.09 1.45 0.13
CA TRP A 95 7.20 0.74 1.04
C TRP A 95 7.96 -0.29 1.87
N GLU A 96 8.80 -1.12 1.24
CA GLU A 96 9.66 -2.08 1.94
C GLU A 96 10.57 -1.38 2.96
N LEU A 97 11.25 -0.30 2.54
CA LEU A 97 12.06 0.54 3.43
C LEU A 97 11.22 1.17 4.56
N GLY A 98 9.96 1.51 4.27
CA GLY A 98 9.04 2.03 5.27
C GLY A 98 8.72 0.99 6.34
N VAL A 99 8.49 -0.26 5.95
CA VAL A 99 8.30 -1.38 6.89
C VAL A 99 9.57 -1.64 7.68
N GLN A 100 10.74 -1.69 7.02
CA GLN A 100 12.03 -1.85 7.68
C GLN A 100 12.27 -0.77 8.74
N ARG A 101 12.08 0.51 8.38
CA ARG A 101 12.21 1.63 9.32
C ARG A 101 11.28 1.49 10.52
N TYR A 102 10.05 1.03 10.29
CA TYR A 102 9.12 0.77 11.38
C TYR A 102 9.58 -0.38 12.27
N ASP A 103 10.11 -1.46 11.70
CA ASP A 103 10.64 -2.59 12.45
C ASP A 103 11.82 -2.17 13.33
N GLU A 104 12.74 -1.35 12.81
CA GLU A 104 13.89 -0.83 13.53
C GLU A 104 13.49 0.07 14.72
N ILE A 105 12.47 0.92 14.56
CA ILE A 105 12.07 1.91 15.57
C ILE A 105 11.06 1.33 16.58
N VAL A 106 10.11 0.53 16.09
CA VAL A 106 8.91 0.13 16.84
C VAL A 106 8.78 -1.39 16.98
N GLY A 107 9.36 -2.14 16.04
CA GLY A 107 9.24 -3.58 15.93
C GLY A 107 7.90 -4.03 15.32
N VAL A 108 7.96 -4.71 14.19
CA VAL A 108 6.83 -5.42 13.59
C VAL A 108 6.40 -6.56 14.51
N ARG A 109 5.09 -6.69 14.71
CA ARG A 109 4.51 -7.76 15.54
C ARG A 109 4.36 -9.04 14.73
N TRP A 110 5.48 -9.72 14.49
CA TRP A 110 5.55 -10.95 13.67
C TRP A 110 4.72 -12.12 14.19
N SER A 111 4.52 -12.19 15.51
CA SER A 111 3.81 -13.33 16.13
C SER A 111 2.38 -13.49 15.66
N TRP A 112 1.71 -12.39 15.27
CA TRP A 112 0.31 -12.40 14.86
C TRP A 112 0.11 -11.44 13.71
N GLN A 113 -0.40 -11.99 12.61
CA GLN A 113 -0.70 -11.28 11.39
C GLN A 113 -2.15 -11.58 11.00
N ALA A 114 -2.77 -10.67 10.25
CA ALA A 114 -4.11 -10.83 9.72
C ALA A 114 -4.12 -10.54 8.23
N ALA A 115 -4.93 -11.28 7.48
CA ALA A 115 -5.15 -10.99 6.08
C ALA A 115 -6.64 -10.99 5.71
N ASP A 116 -7.00 -10.09 4.79
CA ASP A 116 -8.36 -9.92 4.30
C ASP A 116 -8.41 -9.16 2.97
N GLY A 117 -9.48 -9.40 2.22
CA GLY A 117 -9.77 -8.78 0.93
C GLY A 117 -10.87 -7.72 1.02
N ALA A 118 -10.67 -6.56 0.39
CA ALA A 118 -11.70 -5.53 0.25
C ALA A 118 -11.95 -5.19 -1.22
N THR A 119 -13.20 -5.24 -1.67
CA THR A 119 -13.58 -4.87 -3.03
C THR A 119 -13.77 -3.35 -3.17
N PHE A 120 -13.43 -2.83 -4.35
CA PHE A 120 -13.60 -1.42 -4.69
C PHE A 120 -13.88 -1.26 -6.18
N LYS A 121 -14.60 -0.19 -6.52
CA LYS A 121 -15.03 0.09 -7.91
C LYS A 121 -13.83 0.36 -8.80
N ALA A 122 -13.86 -0.16 -10.03
CA ALA A 122 -12.77 -0.04 -10.98
C ALA A 122 -13.29 0.24 -12.41
N PRO A 123 -14.02 1.35 -12.63
CA PRO A 123 -14.77 1.58 -13.87
C PRO A 123 -13.90 1.72 -15.13
N LEU A 124 -12.63 2.09 -14.99
CA LEU A 124 -11.71 2.29 -16.12
C LEU A 124 -10.57 1.25 -16.15
N ALA A 125 -10.55 0.30 -15.21
CA ALA A 125 -9.50 -0.69 -15.13
C ALA A 125 -9.59 -1.67 -16.30
N GLN A 126 -8.43 -2.07 -16.82
CA GLN A 126 -8.30 -3.05 -17.91
C GLN A 126 -7.66 -4.36 -17.44
N GLU A 127 -6.95 -4.32 -16.31
CA GLU A 127 -6.22 -5.45 -15.72
C GLU A 127 -6.69 -5.69 -14.28
N ALA A 128 -6.66 -6.95 -13.80
CA ALA A 128 -7.08 -7.31 -12.44
C ALA A 128 -8.44 -6.69 -12.07
N VAL A 129 -9.42 -6.86 -12.95
CA VAL A 129 -10.79 -6.33 -12.84
C VAL A 129 -11.77 -7.46 -13.15
N GLY A 130 -12.93 -7.45 -12.51
CA GLY A 130 -14.00 -8.40 -12.77
C GLY A 130 -15.32 -7.96 -12.18
N PRO A 131 -16.41 -8.71 -12.42
CA PRO A 131 -17.74 -8.36 -11.92
C PRO A 131 -17.76 -8.38 -10.40
N ASN A 132 -18.16 -7.27 -9.78
CA ASN A 132 -18.24 -7.17 -8.33
C ASN A 132 -19.50 -7.88 -7.79
N PRO A 133 -19.37 -8.94 -6.97
CA PRO A 133 -20.50 -9.68 -6.44
C PRO A 133 -21.42 -8.83 -5.55
N THR A 134 -20.91 -7.74 -4.96
CA THR A 134 -21.67 -6.87 -4.05
C THR A 134 -22.13 -5.55 -4.68
N ASP A 135 -21.80 -5.30 -5.96
CA ASP A 135 -22.14 -4.06 -6.67
C ASP A 135 -22.74 -4.35 -8.05
N ARG A 136 -23.74 -5.25 -8.09
CA ARG A 136 -24.53 -5.60 -9.29
C ARG A 136 -23.65 -5.95 -10.50
N ALA A 137 -22.58 -6.72 -10.26
CA ALA A 137 -21.61 -7.14 -11.27
C ALA A 137 -20.87 -5.99 -11.99
N LYS A 138 -20.89 -4.75 -11.46
CA LYS A 138 -20.08 -3.65 -11.99
C LYS A 138 -18.59 -3.97 -11.90
N ALA A 139 -17.81 -3.40 -12.80
CA ALA A 139 -16.36 -3.56 -12.83
C ALA A 139 -15.72 -3.14 -11.49
N GLY A 140 -15.05 -4.09 -10.85
CA GLY A 140 -14.38 -3.90 -9.58
C GLY A 140 -13.05 -4.64 -9.50
N SER A 141 -12.20 -4.14 -8.63
CA SER A 141 -10.98 -4.83 -8.17
C SER A 141 -11.14 -5.19 -6.70
N LYS A 142 -10.26 -6.05 -6.22
CA LYS A 142 -10.15 -6.43 -4.82
C LYS A 142 -8.73 -6.24 -4.34
N ARG A 143 -8.58 -5.62 -3.17
CA ARG A 143 -7.30 -5.42 -2.49
C ARG A 143 -7.19 -6.45 -1.39
N HIS A 144 -6.17 -7.29 -1.48
CA HIS A 144 -5.76 -8.19 -0.41
C HIS A 144 -4.65 -7.53 0.39
N LEU A 145 -4.78 -7.51 1.71
CA LEU A 145 -3.77 -6.97 2.62
C LEU A 145 -3.34 -8.05 3.60
N LEU A 146 -2.04 -8.12 3.87
CA LEU A 146 -1.44 -8.81 5.02
C LEU A 146 -0.91 -7.74 5.95
N VAL A 147 -1.27 -7.79 7.24
CA VAL A 147 -0.91 -6.78 8.23
C VAL A 147 -0.44 -7.41 9.54
N ASP A 148 0.41 -6.69 10.29
CA ASP A 148 0.76 -7.06 11.67
C ASP A 148 -0.34 -6.64 12.68
N GLU A 149 -0.21 -7.03 13.96
CA GLU A 149 -1.17 -6.65 15.02
C GLU A 149 -1.35 -5.14 15.20
N ARG A 150 -0.39 -4.33 14.73
CA ARG A 150 -0.44 -2.87 14.80
C ARG A 150 -0.93 -2.25 13.49
N GLY A 151 -1.25 -3.04 12.47
CA GLY A 151 -1.77 -2.57 11.20
C GLY A 151 -0.71 -2.07 10.22
N ILE A 152 0.54 -2.51 10.37
CA ILE A 152 1.57 -2.27 9.34
C ILE A 152 1.29 -3.17 8.15
N PRO A 153 1.13 -2.61 6.93
CA PRO A 153 0.95 -3.41 5.72
C PRO A 153 2.25 -4.15 5.38
N LEU A 154 2.22 -5.47 5.51
CA LEU A 154 3.32 -6.40 5.21
C LEU A 154 3.19 -7.04 3.83
N GLY A 155 1.99 -7.07 3.24
CA GLY A 155 1.75 -7.62 1.90
C GLY A 155 0.55 -6.94 1.26
N ILE A 156 0.60 -6.71 -0.06
CA ILE A 156 -0.47 -6.07 -0.83
C ILE A 156 -0.59 -6.77 -2.18
N VAL A 157 -1.79 -7.19 -2.55
CA VAL A 157 -2.10 -7.74 -3.89
C VAL A 157 -3.42 -7.17 -4.39
N ILE A 158 -3.53 -6.93 -5.70
CA ILE A 158 -4.78 -6.53 -6.36
C ILE A 158 -5.23 -7.61 -7.34
N THR A 159 -6.47 -8.09 -7.17
CA THR A 159 -7.12 -9.03 -8.10
C THR A 159 -8.43 -8.44 -8.63
N GLY A 160 -9.12 -9.16 -9.54
CA GLY A 160 -10.50 -8.83 -9.90
C GLY A 160 -11.46 -9.00 -8.71
N ALA A 161 -12.57 -8.26 -8.69
CA ALA A 161 -13.53 -8.30 -7.58
C ALA A 161 -14.24 -9.67 -7.40
N ASN A 162 -14.34 -10.45 -8.48
CA ASN A 162 -14.90 -11.81 -8.49
C ASN A 162 -13.92 -12.87 -7.97
N VAL A 163 -12.64 -12.55 -7.77
CA VAL A 163 -11.66 -13.51 -7.27
C VAL A 163 -11.94 -13.76 -5.79
N HIS A 164 -12.11 -15.03 -5.45
CA HIS A 164 -12.33 -15.46 -4.08
C HIS A 164 -11.08 -15.26 -3.22
N ASP A 165 -11.27 -14.89 -1.96
CA ASP A 165 -10.17 -14.46 -1.09
C ASP A 165 -9.13 -15.55 -0.85
N SER A 166 -9.57 -16.81 -0.73
CA SER A 166 -8.66 -17.96 -0.65
C SER A 166 -7.73 -18.13 -1.85
N LYS A 167 -8.15 -17.69 -3.05
CA LYS A 167 -7.31 -17.74 -4.26
C LYS A 167 -6.27 -16.61 -4.31
N GLY A 168 -6.53 -15.49 -3.65
CA GLY A 168 -5.57 -14.38 -3.54
C GLY A 168 -4.51 -14.60 -2.45
N LEU A 169 -4.74 -15.51 -1.51
CA LEU A 169 -3.85 -15.74 -0.38
C LEU A 169 -2.43 -16.19 -0.78
N PRO A 170 -2.21 -17.15 -1.70
CA PRO A 170 -0.86 -17.53 -2.13
C PRO A 170 -0.07 -16.35 -2.69
N GLU A 171 -0.70 -15.57 -3.57
CA GLU A 171 -0.07 -14.38 -4.16
C GLU A 171 0.26 -13.34 -3.09
N LEU A 172 -0.64 -13.14 -2.11
CA LEU A 172 -0.43 -12.22 -1.01
C LEU A 172 0.75 -12.63 -0.11
N LEU A 173 0.87 -13.92 0.21
CA LEU A 173 1.97 -14.41 1.04
C LEU A 173 3.31 -14.37 0.30
N ASN A 174 3.32 -14.59 -1.01
CA ASN A 174 4.51 -14.41 -1.87
C ASN A 174 4.90 -12.93 -2.02
N ALA A 175 3.92 -12.02 -2.03
CA ALA A 175 4.11 -10.58 -2.11
C ALA A 175 4.42 -9.92 -0.74
N LYS A 176 4.59 -10.72 0.31
CA LYS A 176 5.02 -10.22 1.62
C LYS A 176 6.40 -9.57 1.49
N VAL A 177 6.59 -8.43 2.16
CA VAL A 177 7.89 -7.78 2.28
C VAL A 177 8.96 -8.78 2.72
N LYS A 178 10.17 -8.65 2.15
CA LYS A 178 11.30 -9.55 2.42
C LYS A 178 12.00 -9.24 3.75
N LEU A 179 11.22 -9.07 4.81
CA LEU A 179 11.68 -8.84 6.16
C LEU A 179 11.25 -10.01 7.04
N GLN A 180 12.14 -10.44 7.94
CA GLN A 180 11.95 -11.59 8.81
C GLN A 180 12.07 -11.15 10.28
N PRO A 181 11.44 -11.88 11.22
CA PRO A 181 11.65 -11.64 12.64
C PRO A 181 13.13 -11.78 13.01
N GLN A 182 13.63 -10.87 13.84
CA GLN A 182 15.00 -10.95 14.38
C GLN A 182 15.27 -12.29 15.08
N ASN A 183 14.26 -12.82 15.78
CA ASN A 183 14.29 -14.14 16.38
C ASN A 183 13.70 -15.17 15.41
N SER A 184 14.55 -16.01 14.82
CA SER A 184 14.16 -17.06 13.86
C SER A 184 13.16 -18.09 14.41
N GLY A 185 13.10 -18.27 15.73
CA GLY A 185 12.12 -19.13 16.41
C GLY A 185 10.73 -18.50 16.62
N THR A 186 10.49 -17.28 16.14
CA THR A 186 9.20 -16.59 16.34
C THR A 186 8.09 -17.32 15.58
N LYS A 187 7.19 -17.96 16.33
CA LYS A 187 5.97 -18.56 15.76
C LYS A 187 5.11 -17.46 15.13
N GLN A 188 4.89 -17.54 13.81
CA GLN A 188 4.04 -16.62 13.07
C GLN A 188 2.64 -17.21 12.91
N ASN A 189 1.65 -16.56 13.52
CA ASN A 189 0.25 -16.96 13.42
C ASN A 189 -0.46 -16.06 12.40
N LEU A 190 -1.29 -16.65 11.53
CA LEU A 190 -2.07 -15.89 10.55
C LEU A 190 -3.57 -16.08 10.79
N CYS A 191 -4.26 -14.97 11.06
CA CYS A 191 -5.70 -14.89 11.24
C CYS A 191 -6.40 -14.57 9.91
N LEU A 192 -7.38 -15.39 9.54
CA LEU A 192 -8.20 -15.22 8.33
C LEU A 192 -9.70 -15.30 8.67
N ASP A 193 -10.56 -14.72 7.82
CA ASP A 193 -12.02 -14.89 7.92
C ASP A 193 -12.44 -16.34 7.58
N ALA A 194 -13.65 -16.72 8.01
CA ALA A 194 -14.29 -17.98 7.68
C ALA A 194 -14.45 -18.20 6.16
N ALA A 195 -14.47 -17.13 5.37
CA ALA A 195 -14.43 -17.24 3.91
C ALA A 195 -13.18 -17.99 3.40
N TYR A 196 -12.13 -18.14 4.21
CA TYR A 196 -10.92 -18.89 3.87
C TYR A 196 -10.95 -20.36 4.33
N VAL A 197 -12.08 -20.86 4.85
CA VAL A 197 -12.19 -22.24 5.37
C VAL A 197 -12.01 -23.28 4.24
N GLY A 198 -11.02 -24.15 4.42
CA GLY A 198 -10.72 -25.30 3.54
C GLY A 198 -9.27 -25.79 3.72
N SER A 199 -9.02 -27.08 3.44
CA SER A 199 -7.67 -27.68 3.48
C SER A 199 -6.64 -26.92 2.62
N PRO A 200 -6.95 -26.51 1.37
CA PRO A 200 -5.96 -25.83 0.52
C PRO A 200 -5.40 -24.56 1.17
N THR A 201 -6.24 -23.77 1.86
CA THR A 201 -5.80 -22.55 2.56
C THR A 201 -4.82 -22.87 3.69
N ARG A 202 -5.09 -23.91 4.49
CA ARG A 202 -4.22 -24.31 5.60
C ARG A 202 -2.86 -24.76 5.07
N ASP A 203 -2.84 -25.58 4.02
CA ASP A 203 -1.61 -26.08 3.40
C ASP A 203 -0.78 -24.93 2.82
N ILE A 204 -1.43 -23.93 2.21
CA ILE A 204 -0.78 -22.70 1.75
C ILE A 204 -0.12 -21.96 2.92
N MET A 205 -0.82 -21.79 4.04
CA MET A 205 -0.29 -21.06 5.21
C MET A 205 0.91 -21.79 5.80
N GLU A 206 0.82 -23.10 5.98
CA GLU A 206 1.90 -23.95 6.51
C GLU A 206 3.12 -23.94 5.59
N LYS A 207 2.92 -24.01 4.27
CA LYS A 207 4.00 -23.88 3.28
C LYS A 207 4.75 -22.55 3.37
N HIS A 208 4.09 -21.49 3.82
CA HIS A 208 4.71 -20.17 4.03
C HIS A 208 5.17 -19.95 5.49
N GLY A 209 5.20 -21.01 6.31
CA GLY A 209 5.69 -20.96 7.69
C GLY A 209 4.70 -20.37 8.70
N TYR A 210 3.41 -20.31 8.38
CA TYR A 210 2.37 -19.81 9.29
C TYR A 210 1.62 -20.94 10.00
N THR A 211 1.32 -20.70 11.28
CA THR A 211 0.26 -21.44 11.97
C THR A 211 -1.10 -20.84 11.61
N ALA A 212 -1.99 -21.67 11.06
CA ALA A 212 -3.30 -21.22 10.61
C ALA A 212 -4.30 -21.02 11.76
N HIS A 213 -4.87 -19.81 11.84
CA HIS A 213 -5.99 -19.48 12.73
C HIS A 213 -7.18 -19.01 11.90
N VAL A 214 -7.91 -19.97 11.34
CA VAL A 214 -9.16 -19.73 10.61
C VAL A 214 -10.32 -19.95 11.60
N ARG A 215 -10.99 -18.88 12.02
CA ARG A 215 -12.11 -18.97 12.98
C ARG A 215 -13.43 -19.17 12.22
N PRO A 216 -14.29 -20.12 12.60
CA PRO A 216 -15.67 -20.18 12.12
C PRO A 216 -16.48 -18.97 12.63
N ARG A 217 -17.43 -18.47 11.82
CA ARG A 217 -18.28 -17.30 12.15
C ARG A 217 -19.04 -17.40 13.50
N GLY A 218 -19.36 -18.61 13.96
CA GLY A 218 -20.10 -18.83 15.21
C GLY A 218 -19.28 -18.56 16.48
N GLU A 219 -18.01 -18.99 16.50
CA GLU A 219 -17.13 -18.83 17.66
C GLU A 219 -16.75 -17.35 17.90
N GLU A 220 -16.61 -16.55 16.85
CA GLU A 220 -16.28 -15.12 16.95
C GLU A 220 -17.42 -14.33 17.63
N ALA A 221 -18.68 -14.67 17.34
CA ALA A 221 -19.85 -14.05 17.96
C ALA A 221 -19.97 -14.42 19.45
N GLU A 222 -19.59 -15.64 19.83
CA GLU A 222 -19.58 -16.10 21.23
C GLU A 222 -18.42 -15.51 22.04
N ASP A 223 -17.23 -15.39 21.47
CA ASP A 223 -16.06 -14.76 22.14
C ASP A 223 -16.28 -13.25 22.36
N ILE A 224 -16.93 -12.54 21.42
CA ILE A 224 -17.31 -11.14 21.59
C ILE A 224 -18.34 -10.98 22.74
N LYS A 225 -19.27 -11.93 22.87
CA LYS A 225 -20.26 -11.96 23.96
C LYS A 225 -19.62 -12.31 25.31
N SER A 226 -18.65 -13.23 25.34
CA SER A 226 -18.01 -13.71 26.56
C SER A 226 -16.90 -12.78 27.08
N ARG A 227 -16.26 -11.99 26.20
CA ARG A 227 -15.15 -11.08 26.53
C ARG A 227 -15.45 -9.65 26.09
N LYS A 228 -16.42 -9.01 26.74
CA LYS A 228 -16.77 -7.59 26.55
C LYS A 228 -15.48 -6.73 26.52
N GLY A 229 -15.22 -6.08 25.39
CA GLY A 229 -14.11 -5.14 25.20
C GLY A 229 -12.89 -5.67 24.43
N LYS A 230 -12.76 -6.98 24.17
CA LYS A 230 -11.67 -7.52 23.33
C LYS A 230 -12.11 -7.63 21.87
N LYS A 231 -11.51 -6.84 20.97
CA LYS A 231 -11.70 -6.97 19.53
C LYS A 231 -10.92 -8.18 19.01
N ALA A 232 -11.51 -8.94 18.08
CA ALA A 232 -10.82 -10.05 17.42
C ALA A 232 -9.54 -9.56 16.73
N ARG A 233 -8.46 -10.35 16.76
CA ARG A 233 -7.17 -9.99 16.14
C ARG A 233 -7.30 -9.65 14.65
N ARG A 234 -8.29 -10.23 13.97
CA ARG A 234 -8.61 -9.93 12.55
C ARG A 234 -9.01 -8.47 12.34
N TRP A 235 -9.70 -7.83 13.28
CA TRP A 235 -10.25 -6.46 13.12
C TRP A 235 -9.21 -5.42 12.64
N ILE A 236 -7.93 -5.62 12.95
CA ILE A 236 -6.88 -4.69 12.52
C ILE A 236 -6.77 -4.59 10.98
N VAL A 237 -6.99 -5.66 10.22
CA VAL A 237 -6.90 -5.59 8.74
C VAL A 237 -8.05 -4.77 8.15
N GLU A 238 -9.24 -4.84 8.73
CA GLU A 238 -10.39 -4.01 8.37
C GLU A 238 -10.09 -2.52 8.64
N VAL A 239 -9.43 -2.23 9.77
CA VAL A 239 -8.95 -0.88 10.10
C VAL A 239 -7.94 -0.39 9.08
N VAL A 240 -6.98 -1.24 8.67
CA VAL A 240 -6.00 -0.85 7.66
C VAL A 240 -6.68 -0.61 6.31
N HIS A 241 -7.66 -1.43 5.90
CA HIS A 241 -8.47 -1.12 4.71
C HIS A 241 -9.11 0.27 4.81
N SER A 242 -9.65 0.64 5.98
CA SER A 242 -10.17 1.99 6.22
C SER A 242 -9.10 3.10 6.15
N TRP A 243 -7.84 2.81 6.49
CA TRP A 243 -6.76 3.78 6.32
C TRP A 243 -6.45 4.01 4.84
N PHE A 244 -6.46 2.96 4.03
CA PHE A 244 -6.27 3.06 2.59
C PHE A 244 -7.42 3.83 1.91
N THR A 245 -8.67 3.70 2.37
CA THR A 245 -9.79 4.50 1.80
C THR A 245 -9.67 6.00 2.07
N ARG A 246 -8.92 6.42 3.10
CA ARG A 246 -8.59 7.85 3.35
C ARG A 246 -7.68 8.44 2.28
N PHE A 247 -7.02 7.62 1.46
CA PHE A 247 -6.34 8.07 0.25
C PHE A 247 -7.37 8.02 -0.87
N ARG A 248 -8.06 9.13 -1.13
CA ARG A 248 -9.28 9.15 -1.97
C ARG A 248 -9.06 8.56 -3.36
N LYS A 249 -7.85 8.66 -3.90
CA LYS A 249 -7.47 8.04 -5.19
C LYS A 249 -7.58 6.52 -5.21
N LEU A 250 -7.55 5.88 -4.04
CA LEU A 250 -7.65 4.43 -3.86
C LEU A 250 -9.07 3.94 -3.54
N ALA A 251 -10.02 4.85 -3.27
CA ALA A 251 -11.41 4.47 -2.99
C ALA A 251 -12.14 3.97 -4.25
N VAL A 252 -11.81 4.54 -5.40
CA VAL A 252 -12.24 4.08 -6.73
C VAL A 252 -11.02 4.02 -7.64
N ARG A 253 -10.79 2.87 -8.27
CA ARG A 253 -9.69 2.68 -9.21
C ARG A 253 -10.01 3.32 -10.55
N TYR A 254 -9.35 4.42 -10.85
CA TYR A 254 -9.33 5.01 -12.19
C TYR A 254 -8.07 4.64 -13.00
N GLU A 255 -7.08 4.01 -12.36
CA GLU A 255 -5.86 3.57 -13.01
C GLU A 255 -6.14 2.33 -13.88
N LYS A 256 -5.83 2.43 -15.19
CA LYS A 256 -6.10 1.37 -16.18
C LYS A 256 -5.32 0.09 -15.89
N THR A 257 -4.04 0.21 -15.60
CA THR A 257 -3.12 -0.91 -15.35
C THR A 257 -3.06 -1.28 -13.87
N VAL A 258 -2.80 -2.56 -13.57
CA VAL A 258 -2.63 -3.04 -12.20
C VAL A 258 -1.34 -2.48 -11.60
N ALA A 259 -0.30 -2.31 -12.41
CA ALA A 259 0.98 -1.71 -11.99
C ALA A 259 0.81 -0.27 -11.46
N SER A 260 0.09 0.59 -12.19
CA SER A 260 -0.21 1.96 -11.71
C SER A 260 -1.06 1.95 -10.43
N CYS A 261 -2.02 1.03 -10.33
CA CYS A 261 -2.81 0.86 -9.12
C CYS A 261 -1.93 0.46 -7.92
N MET A 262 -1.09 -0.57 -8.10
CA MET A 262 -0.16 -1.07 -7.09
C MET A 262 0.83 -0.01 -6.61
N ALA A 263 1.42 0.78 -7.51
CA ALA A 263 2.32 1.86 -7.12
C ALA A 263 1.68 2.89 -6.18
N LEU A 264 0.42 3.26 -6.42
CA LEU A 264 -0.31 4.16 -5.51
C LEU A 264 -0.61 3.50 -4.15
N HIS A 265 -0.85 2.19 -4.13
CA HIS A 265 -1.00 1.44 -2.88
C HIS A 265 0.31 1.35 -2.10
N HIS A 266 1.43 1.07 -2.76
CA HIS A 266 2.74 1.06 -2.13
C HIS A 266 3.11 2.45 -1.58
N LEU A 267 2.81 3.54 -2.31
CA LEU A 267 3.01 4.89 -1.78
C LEU A 267 2.16 5.16 -0.51
N ALA A 268 0.90 4.73 -0.51
CA ALA A 268 0.04 4.84 0.67
C ALA A 268 0.58 4.01 1.84
N ALA A 269 1.04 2.79 1.58
CA ALA A 269 1.63 1.89 2.56
C ALA A 269 2.91 2.47 3.16
N ALA A 270 3.82 2.99 2.33
CA ALA A 270 5.04 3.68 2.76
C ALA A 270 4.73 4.85 3.72
N LEU A 271 3.72 5.66 3.39
CA LEU A 271 3.29 6.78 4.25
C LEU A 271 2.68 6.30 5.57
N ILE A 272 1.93 5.19 5.57
CA ILE A 272 1.39 4.59 6.79
C ILE A 272 2.55 4.13 7.68
N CYS A 273 3.47 3.33 7.15
CA CYS A 273 4.62 2.83 7.92
C CYS A 273 5.46 3.98 8.48
N PHE A 274 5.79 4.96 7.65
CA PHE A 274 6.58 6.12 8.05
C PHE A 274 5.93 6.94 9.16
N ARG A 275 4.63 7.23 9.05
CA ARG A 275 3.90 7.99 10.07
C ARG A 275 3.81 7.23 11.38
N LYS A 276 3.58 5.92 11.34
CA LYS A 276 3.56 5.08 12.55
C LYS A 276 4.92 5.02 13.24
N ALA A 277 6.01 4.93 12.47
CA ALA A 277 7.36 5.00 13.02
C ALA A 277 7.65 6.39 13.63
N SER A 278 7.26 7.45 12.93
CA SER A 278 7.51 8.84 13.37
C SER A 278 6.70 9.22 14.62
N ALA A 279 5.47 8.70 14.75
CA ALA A 279 4.64 8.91 15.93
C ALA A 279 5.24 8.25 17.19
N ALA A 280 5.89 7.09 17.05
CA ALA A 280 6.57 6.44 18.17
C ALA A 280 7.79 7.24 18.67
N LEU A 281 8.47 7.98 17.78
CA LEU A 281 9.57 8.87 18.15
C LEU A 281 9.10 10.18 18.81
N ASN A 282 7.84 10.58 18.60
CA ASN A 282 7.28 11.83 19.13
C ASN A 282 5.90 11.60 19.79
N PRO A 283 5.85 10.94 20.96
CA PRO A 283 4.61 10.51 21.61
C PRO A 283 3.67 11.66 22.05
N SER A 284 4.10 12.92 21.99
CA SER A 284 3.32 14.08 22.39
C SER A 284 2.32 14.59 21.34
N THR A 285 1.98 13.79 20.31
CA THR A 285 1.08 14.21 19.20
C THR A 285 -0.11 13.28 18.92
N SER A 286 -0.38 12.32 19.82
CA SER A 286 -1.61 11.51 19.79
C SER A 286 -2.81 12.21 20.42
#